data_AF-A0A9D1JFK3-F1
#
_entry.id   AF-A0A9D1JFK3-F1
#
_cell.length_a   1.000
_cell.length_b   1.000
_cell.length_c   1.000
_cell.angle_alpha   90.00
_cell.angle_beta   90.00
_cell.angle_gamma   90.00
#
_symmetry.space_group_name_H-M   'P 1'
#
loop_
_entity.id
_entity.type
_entity.pdbx_description
1 polymer ?
#
loop_
_entity_poly.entity_id
_entity_poly.type
_entity_poly.pdbx_seq_one_letter_code
_entity_poly.pdbx_strand_id
1 'polypeptide(L)' 'MEFEVSGYCRTYNQYRMAEGRVEQQDGQTVIAEMDCNYERCLNRQDCQLVRQALEEAEQ' A
#
# COMPACT_ATOMS: atom_id res chain seq x y z
N MET A 1 3.71 -15.85 -7.75
CA MET A 1 2.23 -15.93 -7.84
C MET A 1 1.68 -14.66 -7.24
N GLU A 2 0.73 -14.02 -7.90
CA GLU A 2 0.20 -12.70 -7.49
C GLU A 2 -1.23 -12.83 -6.96
N PHE A 3 -1.57 -12.03 -5.94
CA PHE A 3 -2.89 -12.04 -5.33
C PHE A 3 -3.34 -10.62 -5.00
N GLU A 4 -4.63 -10.36 -5.19
CA GLU A 4 -5.26 -9.14 -4.69
C GLU A 4 -5.58 -9.30 -3.19
N VAL A 5 -5.29 -8.25 -2.43
CA VAL A 5 -5.58 -8.16 -1.01
C VAL A 5 -6.30 -6.86 -0.72
N SER A 6 -7.25 -6.91 0.22
CA SER A 6 -7.87 -5.72 0.77
C SER A 6 -7.88 -5.78 2.28
N GLY A 7 -7.73 -4.63 2.93
CA GLY A 7 -7.62 -4.55 4.38
C GLY A 7 -7.94 -3.16 4.90
N TYR A 8 -8.29 -3.07 6.18
CA TYR A 8 -8.57 -1.79 6.80
C TYR A 8 -7.29 -1.06 7.18
N CYS A 9 -7.22 0.23 6.84
CA CYS A 9 -6.12 1.09 7.23
C CYS A 9 -6.11 1.28 8.75
N ARG A 10 -5.10 0.71 9.43
CA ARG A 10 -4.94 0.86 10.89
C ARG A 10 -4.75 2.32 11.30
N THR A 11 -4.10 3.12 10.46
CA THR A 11 -3.81 4.53 10.72
C THR A 11 -5.04 5.43 10.64
N TYR A 12 -6.13 4.99 9.99
CA TYR A 12 -7.40 5.71 9.95
C TYR A 12 -8.49 5.03 10.80
N ASN A 13 -8.09 4.42 11.92
CA ASN A 13 -8.97 3.69 12.84
C ASN A 13 -9.91 2.70 12.12
N GLN A 14 -9.41 2.05 11.07
CA GLN A 14 -10.14 1.09 10.24
C GLN A 14 -11.32 1.67 9.43
N TYR A 15 -11.48 2.99 9.33
CA TYR A 15 -12.58 3.61 8.59
C TYR A 15 -12.39 3.64 7.07
N ARG A 16 -11.20 3.27 6.56
CA ARG A 16 -10.94 3.18 5.12
C ARG A 16 -10.33 1.84 4.76
N MET A 17 -10.74 1.34 3.59
CA MET A 17 -10.17 0.16 2.96
C MET A 17 -8.95 0.58 2.13
N ALA A 18 -7.87 -0.16 2.27
CA ALA A 18 -6.73 -0.16 1.36
C ALA A 18 -6.81 -1.44 0.53
N GLU A 19 -6.50 -1.31 -0.75
CA GLU A 19 -6.46 -2.41 -1.72
C GLU A 19 -5.04 -2.50 -2.26
N GLY A 20 -4.59 -3.70 -2.56
CA GLY A 20 -3.23 -3.91 -3.02
C GLY A 20 -3.02 -5.25 -3.70
N ARG A 21 -1.83 -5.40 -4.25
CA ARG A 21 -1.32 -6.64 -4.83
C ARG A 21 -0.12 -7.11 -4.02
N VAL A 22 -0.10 -8.40 -3.75
CA VAL A 22 1.04 -9.09 -3.16
C VAL A 22 1.59 -10.13 -4.11
N GLU A 23 2.89 -10.35 -4.05
CA GLU A 23 3.59 -11.34 -4.83
C GLU A 23 4.29 -12.33 -3.91
N GLN A 24 4.30 -13.60 -4.31
CA GLN A 24 5.14 -14.60 -3.69
C GLN A 24 6.50 -14.64 -4.40
N GLN A 25 7.54 -14.30 -3.65
CA GLN A 25 8.94 -14.32 -4.08
C GLN A 25 9.75 -15.10 -3.02
N ASP A 26 10.49 -16.14 -3.43
CA ASP A 26 11.33 -16.98 -2.54
C ASP A 26 10.64 -17.51 -1.28
N GLY A 27 9.35 -17.84 -1.38
CA GLY A 27 8.54 -18.31 -0.25
C GLY A 27 8.11 -17.21 0.72
N GLN A 28 8.43 -15.95 0.44
CA GLN A 28 7.95 -14.77 1.16
C GLN A 28 6.83 -14.09 0.38
N THR A 29 5.88 -13.51 1.11
CA THR A 29 4.86 -12.64 0.52
C THR A 29 5.36 -11.20 0.63
N VAL A 30 5.62 -10.58 -0.52
CA VAL A 30 6.00 -9.17 -0.63
C VAL A 30 4.85 -8.35 -1.16
N ILE A 31 4.76 -7.09 -0.73
CA ILE A 31 3.75 -6.16 -1.21
C ILE A 31 4.30 -5.55 -2.50
N ALA A 32 3.61 -5.76 -3.62
CA ALA A 32 3.98 -5.19 -4.91
C ALA A 32 3.32 -3.83 -5.13
N GLU A 33 2.06 -3.68 -4.74
CA GLU A 33 1.33 -2.41 -4.87
C GLU A 33 0.31 -2.27 -3.74
N MET A 34 0.11 -1.05 -3.25
CA MET A 34 -0.97 -0.75 -2.32
C MET A 34 -1.45 0.69 -2.46
N ASP A 35 -2.75 0.86 -2.63
CA ASP A 35 -3.43 2.14 -2.76
C ASP A 35 -4.57 2.25 -1.73
N CYS A 36 -4.84 3.46 -1.28
CA CYS A 36 -6.05 3.75 -0.51
C CYS A 36 -6.68 5.03 -1.03
N ASN A 37 -8.00 5.16 -0.93
CA ASN A 37 -8.67 6.38 -1.37
C ASN A 37 -8.23 7.58 -0.49
N TYR A 38 -7.25 8.36 -0.96
CA TYR A 38 -6.46 9.33 -0.17
C TYR A 38 -7.17 10.66 0.15
N GLU A 39 -8.37 10.91 -0.38
CA GLU A 39 -8.94 12.27 -0.46
C GLU A 39 -9.03 13.05 0.87
N ARG A 40 -9.13 12.36 2.03
CA ARG A 40 -9.25 13.01 3.35
C ARG A 40 -8.33 12.41 4.41
N CYS A 41 -7.29 11.67 4.02
CA CYS A 41 -6.40 11.03 4.99
C CYS A 41 -5.40 12.04 5.58
N LEU A 42 -5.30 12.11 6.91
CA LEU A 42 -4.31 12.94 7.60
C LEU A 42 -2.86 12.53 7.28
N ASN A 43 -2.66 11.24 7.00
CA ASN A 43 -1.34 10.68 6.66
C ASN A 43 -1.08 10.66 5.14
N ARG A 44 -1.90 11.36 4.35
CA ARG A 44 -1.77 11.38 2.88
C ARG A 44 -0.35 11.79 2.45
N GLN A 45 0.22 12.82 3.08
CA GLN A 45 1.56 13.29 2.74
C GLN A 45 2.61 12.20 2.97
N ASP A 46 2.59 11.54 4.12
CA ASP A 46 3.52 10.46 4.44
C ASP A 46 3.39 9.28 3.45
N CYS A 47 2.15 8.88 3.12
CA CYS A 47 1.92 7.83 2.12
C CYS A 47 2.43 8.23 0.72
N GLN A 48 2.24 9.48 0.31
CA GLN A 48 2.76 9.98 -0.97
C GLN A 48 4.29 10.01 -1.00
N LEU A 49 4.94 10.40 0.10
CA LEU A 49 6.40 10.37 0.23
C LEU A 49 6.96 8.95 0.12
N VAL A 50 6.33 7.99 0.80
CA VAL A 50 6.73 6.57 0.70
C VAL A 50 6.55 6.07 -0.74
N ARG A 51 5.42 6.39 -1.39
CA ARG A 51 5.18 5.98 -2.78
C ARG A 51 6.23 6.56 -3.73
N GLN A 52 6.53 7.85 -3.59
CA GLN A 52 7.58 8.49 -4.39
C GLN A 52 8.96 7.84 -4.15
N ALA A 53 9.32 7.55 -2.90
CA ALA A 53 10.59 6.90 -2.57
C ALA A 53 10.71 5.49 -3.17
N LEU A 54 9.59 4.74 -3.24
CA LEU A 54 9.55 3.44 -3.90
C LEU A 54 9.69 3.57 -5.42
N GLU A 55 8.95 4.50 -6.05
CA GLU A 55 9.05 4.80 -7.49
C GLU A 55 10.47 5.24 -7.90
N GLU A 56 11.18 5.96 -7.03
CA GLU A 56 12.59 6.34 -7.25
C GLU A 56 13.57 5.18 -7.05
N ALA A 57 13.27 4.23 -6.15
CA ALA A 57 14.11 3.07 -5.89
C ALA A 57 14.05 2.00 -6.99
N GLU A 58 13.01 2.00 -7.82
CA GLU A 58 12.83 1.11 -8.97
C GLU A 58 13.52 1.62 -10.26
N GLN A 59 14.13 2.81 -10.23
CA GLN A 59 14.91 3.40 -11.34
C GLN A 59 16.41 3.11 -11.24
#